data_AF-A0A0F6YMC4-F1
#
_entry.id   AF-A0A0F6YMC4-F1
#
_cell.length_a   1.000
_cell.length_b   1.000
_cell.length_c   1.000
_cell.angle_alpha   90.00
_cell.angle_beta   90.00
_cell.angle_gamma   90.00
#
_symmetry.space_group_name_H-M   'P 1'
#
loop_
_entity.id
_entity.type
_entity.pdbx_description
1 polymer ?
#
loop_
_entity_poly.entity_id
_entity_poly.type
_entity_poly.pdbx_seq_one_letter_code
_entity_poly.pdbx_strand_id
1 'polypeptide(L)'
;MTMTWGRGAVSQSDVEAFARRIEVAPSDRAIIVKALLDFPSDIQSRGMFFDGLVKALRAHVGPSAATRIVAEAEIPRTTHSFTLYAHRDFYKLFFYAAPLLHPGRPLPDAMQAIAETFYPVFRESIVGRTMSVLMGSDPAGILGRLVEAYTLSVQGNQHALEITGPSSAVWRALAEPVPMYPSVFKGIVIGTMRSHDAPIPRITVRSATIEGAKLRCTFDVEW
;
A
#
# COMPACT_ATOMS: atom_id res chain seq x y z
N MET A 1 17.14 -5.24 21.81
CA MET A 1 16.06 -5.92 21.06
C MET A 1 15.00 -4.88 20.78
N THR A 2 14.93 -4.35 19.55
CA THR A 2 13.88 -3.41 19.16
C THR A 2 12.61 -4.21 18.92
N MET A 3 11.53 -3.91 19.64
CA MET A 3 10.26 -4.60 19.46
C MET A 3 9.72 -4.24 18.09
N THR A 4 9.75 -5.18 17.14
CA THR A 4 8.92 -5.05 15.95
C THR A 4 7.47 -5.19 16.40
N TRP A 5 6.64 -4.18 16.12
CA TRP A 5 5.21 -4.26 16.39
C TRP A 5 4.60 -5.52 15.78
N GLY A 6 5.12 -5.95 14.63
CA GLY A 6 5.01 -7.32 14.15
C GLY A 6 3.56 -7.82 14.19
N ARG A 7 3.37 -9.00 14.77
CA ARG A 7 2.03 -9.58 15.00
C ARG A 7 1.49 -9.31 16.41
N GLY A 8 2.21 -8.55 17.23
CA GLY A 8 1.90 -8.32 18.64
C GLY A 8 0.81 -7.28 18.84
N ALA A 9 0.27 -7.25 20.06
CA ALA A 9 -0.48 -6.09 20.54
C ALA A 9 0.49 -4.90 20.65
N VAL A 10 0.00 -3.71 20.33
CA VAL A 10 0.73 -2.44 20.44
C VAL A 10 0.02 -1.54 21.43
N SER A 11 0.77 -0.84 22.27
CA SER A 11 0.17 0.10 23.22
C SER A 11 -0.15 1.42 22.53
N GLN A 12 -1.21 2.10 22.98
CA GLN A 12 -1.55 3.44 22.50
C GLN A 12 -0.38 4.42 22.68
N SER A 13 0.33 4.35 23.81
CA SER A 13 1.49 5.19 24.07
C SER A 13 2.62 5.00 23.06
N ASP A 14 2.91 3.75 22.65
CA ASP A 14 3.95 3.48 21.65
C ASP A 14 3.55 4.01 20.28
N VAL A 15 2.28 3.84 19.91
CA VAL A 15 1.76 4.31 18.62
C VAL A 15 1.74 5.84 18.55
N GLU A 16 1.32 6.51 19.62
CA GLU A 16 1.38 7.97 19.70
C GLU A 16 2.81 8.50 19.68
N ALA A 17 3.74 7.84 20.39
CA ALA A 17 5.16 8.19 20.36
C ALA A 17 5.77 8.00 18.96
N PHE A 18 5.34 6.97 18.24
CA PHE A 18 5.67 6.79 16.83
C PHE A 18 5.10 7.94 15.97
N ALA A 19 3.80 8.20 16.05
CA ALA A 19 3.15 9.18 15.18
C ALA A 19 3.64 10.63 15.40
N ARG A 20 4.11 10.95 16.62
CA ARG A 20 4.75 12.25 16.94
C ARG A 20 6.05 12.51 16.18
N ARG A 21 6.75 11.46 15.74
CA ARG A 21 8.00 11.56 14.97
C ARG A 21 7.78 11.86 13.49
N ILE A 22 6.53 11.76 13.02
CA ILE A 22 6.18 12.00 11.63
C ILE A 22 5.76 13.46 11.46
N GLU A 23 6.39 14.13 10.49
CA GLU A 23 6.09 15.50 10.09
C GLU A 23 4.83 15.56 9.22
N VAL A 24 3.67 15.50 9.87
CA VAL A 24 2.33 15.60 9.26
C VAL A 24 1.42 16.51 10.08
N ALA A 25 0.29 16.92 9.49
CA ALA A 25 -0.72 17.71 10.17
C ALA A 25 -1.28 16.96 11.41
N PRO A 26 -1.76 17.67 12.45
CA PRO A 26 -2.33 17.03 13.64
C PRO A 26 -3.51 16.08 13.34
N SER A 27 -4.36 16.43 12.37
CA SER A 27 -5.46 15.57 11.91
C SER A 27 -4.96 14.25 11.32
N ASP A 28 -3.93 14.30 10.48
CA ASP A 28 -3.31 13.12 9.88
C ASP A 28 -2.63 12.25 10.94
N ARG A 29 -2.01 12.88 11.95
CA ARG A 29 -1.40 12.16 13.07
C ARG A 29 -2.42 11.33 13.84
N ALA A 30 -3.60 11.88 14.14
CA ALA A 30 -4.67 11.14 14.80
C ALA A 30 -5.14 9.94 13.95
N ILE A 31 -5.22 10.12 12.63
CA ILE A 31 -5.57 9.05 11.69
C ILE A 31 -4.49 7.96 11.68
N ILE A 32 -3.20 8.31 11.65
CA ILE A 32 -2.09 7.36 11.74
C ILE A 32 -2.17 6.53 13.02
N VAL A 33 -2.42 7.18 14.16
CA VAL A 33 -2.55 6.48 15.45
C VAL A 33 -3.68 5.45 15.40
N LYS A 34 -4.87 5.88 14.96
CA LYS A 34 -6.02 4.98 14.83
C LYS A 34 -5.73 3.83 13.86
N ALA A 35 -5.19 4.14 12.68
CA ALA A 35 -4.89 3.14 11.65
C ALA A 35 -3.92 2.05 12.14
N LEU A 36 -2.90 2.43 12.93
CA LEU A 36 -1.90 1.49 13.43
C LEU A 36 -2.40 0.65 14.62
N LEU A 37 -3.23 1.23 15.50
CA LEU A 37 -3.87 0.51 16.60
C LEU A 37 -4.87 -0.52 16.11
N ASP A 38 -5.73 -0.13 15.16
CA ASP A 38 -6.80 -0.99 14.65
C ASP A 38 -6.32 -2.00 13.61
N PHE A 39 -5.05 -1.92 13.19
CA PHE A 39 -4.51 -2.76 12.12
C PHE A 39 -4.54 -4.24 12.53
N PRO A 40 -5.17 -5.15 11.77
CA PRO A 40 -5.18 -6.58 12.07
C PRO A 40 -3.78 -7.18 12.02
N SER A 41 -3.40 -7.95 13.05
CA SER A 41 -2.06 -8.54 13.17
C SER A 41 -1.81 -9.72 12.21
N ASP A 42 -2.87 -10.24 11.60
CA ASP A 42 -2.84 -11.37 10.66
C ASP A 42 -2.60 -10.93 9.20
N ILE A 43 -2.72 -9.63 8.88
CA ILE A 43 -2.45 -9.13 7.53
C ILE A 43 -0.95 -8.98 7.32
N GLN A 44 -0.46 -9.52 6.20
CA GLN A 44 0.96 -9.54 5.87
C GLN A 44 1.22 -9.06 4.45
N SER A 45 2.35 -8.38 4.22
CA SER A 45 2.82 -8.00 2.87
C SER A 45 4.15 -8.65 2.54
N ARG A 46 4.38 -8.85 1.24
CA ARG A 46 5.65 -9.31 0.69
C ARG A 46 6.77 -8.28 0.91
N GLY A 47 7.96 -8.74 1.23
CA GLY A 47 9.13 -7.89 1.50
C GLY A 47 9.53 -6.97 0.34
N MET A 48 9.20 -7.32 -0.90
CA MET A 48 9.55 -6.50 -2.07
C MET A 48 8.98 -5.07 -2.00
N PHE A 49 7.84 -4.87 -1.36
CA PHE A 49 7.27 -3.53 -1.19
C PHE A 49 8.04 -2.70 -0.17
N PHE A 50 8.56 -3.33 0.89
CA PHE A 50 9.48 -2.67 1.82
C PHE A 50 10.75 -2.27 1.08
N ASP A 51 11.37 -3.20 0.33
CA ASP A 51 12.58 -2.93 -0.45
C ASP A 51 12.37 -1.77 -1.44
N GLY A 52 11.26 -1.78 -2.17
CA GLY A 52 10.91 -0.73 -3.13
C GLY A 52 10.77 0.64 -2.48
N LEU A 53 10.07 0.72 -1.35
CA LEU A 53 9.89 1.98 -0.64
C LEU A 53 11.20 2.49 0.00
N VAL A 54 12.02 1.59 0.56
CA VAL A 54 13.35 1.93 1.07
C VAL A 54 14.28 2.42 -0.05
N LYS A 55 14.22 1.81 -1.25
CA LYS A 55 14.97 2.25 -2.42
C LYS A 55 14.54 3.67 -2.85
N ALA A 56 13.24 3.95 -2.87
CA ALA A 56 12.71 5.29 -3.16
C ALA A 56 13.16 6.33 -2.12
N LEU A 57 13.06 6.01 -0.84
CA LEU A 57 13.58 6.85 0.25
C LEU A 57 15.08 7.11 0.11
N ARG A 58 15.87 6.07 -0.13
CA ARG A 58 17.33 6.19 -0.31
C ARG A 58 17.69 7.11 -1.46
N ALA A 59 16.94 7.04 -2.57
CA ALA A 59 17.15 7.92 -3.71
C ALA A 59 16.81 9.39 -3.39
N HIS A 60 15.82 9.63 -2.55
CA HIS A 60 15.34 10.99 -2.23
C HIS A 60 16.13 11.67 -1.10
N VAL A 61 16.29 11.00 0.05
CA VAL A 61 16.92 11.59 1.26
C VAL A 61 18.38 11.14 1.46
N GLY A 62 18.89 10.25 0.61
CA GLY A 62 20.23 9.67 0.71
C GLY A 62 20.32 8.45 1.66
N PRO A 63 21.40 7.64 1.56
CA PRO A 63 21.52 6.37 2.28
C PRO A 63 21.48 6.47 3.81
N SER A 64 22.18 7.46 4.38
CA SER A 64 22.26 7.63 5.83
C SER A 64 20.91 8.02 6.44
N ALA A 65 20.18 8.94 5.81
CA ALA A 65 18.86 9.35 6.28
C ALA A 65 17.84 8.22 6.13
N ALA A 66 17.83 7.53 4.98
CA ALA A 66 16.96 6.37 4.77
C ALA A 66 17.22 5.26 5.80
N THR A 67 18.49 5.00 6.14
CA THR A 67 18.85 4.01 7.19
C THR A 67 18.29 4.40 8.56
N ARG A 68 18.33 5.69 8.93
CA ARG A 68 17.71 6.17 10.18
C ARG A 68 16.20 5.99 10.17
N ILE A 69 15.52 6.37 9.08
CA ILE A 69 14.06 6.24 8.94
C ILE A 69 13.63 4.76 9.05
N VAL A 70 14.34 3.85 8.38
CA VAL A 70 14.09 2.40 8.46
C VAL A 70 14.22 1.90 9.90
N ALA A 71 15.24 2.38 10.63
CA ALA A 71 15.44 2.03 12.03
C ALA A 71 14.35 2.64 12.95
N GLU A 72 13.94 3.87 12.70
CA GLU A 72 12.87 4.57 13.46
C GLU A 72 11.49 3.97 13.21
N ALA A 73 11.25 3.44 12.00
CA ALA A 73 10.08 2.64 11.65
C ALA A 73 10.17 1.20 12.17
N GLU A 74 11.32 0.81 12.75
CA GLU A 74 11.61 -0.51 13.28
C GLU A 74 11.45 -1.62 12.23
N ILE A 75 11.79 -1.31 10.98
CA ILE A 75 11.78 -2.29 9.90
C ILE A 75 13.06 -3.13 10.00
N PRO A 76 12.99 -4.47 9.77
CA PRO A 76 14.18 -5.29 9.66
C PRO A 76 15.19 -4.69 8.68
N ARG A 77 16.48 -4.68 9.05
CA ARG A 77 17.56 -4.15 8.18
C ARG A 77 17.62 -4.81 6.81
N THR A 78 17.20 -6.07 6.76
CA THR A 78 17.12 -6.86 5.53
C THR A 78 15.72 -7.42 5.41
N THR A 79 15.09 -7.13 4.28
CA THR A 79 13.85 -7.75 3.82
C THR A 79 14.15 -8.65 2.63
N HIS A 80 13.36 -9.72 2.48
CA HIS A 80 13.47 -10.64 1.36
C HIS A 80 12.18 -10.56 0.54
N SER A 81 12.32 -10.43 -0.78
CA SER A 81 11.23 -10.06 -1.67
C SER A 81 9.96 -10.90 -1.50
N PHE A 82 10.10 -12.22 -1.31
CA PHE A 82 8.97 -13.15 -1.20
C PHE A 82 8.62 -13.55 0.25
N THR A 83 9.36 -13.10 1.25
CA THR A 83 8.99 -13.34 2.65
C THR A 83 7.81 -12.45 3.03
N LEU A 84 6.91 -12.97 3.87
CA LEU A 84 5.77 -12.23 4.40
C LEU A 84 6.13 -11.56 5.72
N TYR A 85 5.93 -10.25 5.79
CA TYR A 85 6.15 -9.41 6.97
C TYR A 85 4.82 -8.84 7.46
N ALA A 86 4.75 -8.40 8.71
CA ALA A 86 3.53 -7.77 9.22
C ALA A 86 3.21 -6.51 8.42
N HIS A 87 1.99 -6.41 7.89
CA HIS A 87 1.61 -5.30 7.02
C HIS A 87 1.52 -3.98 7.80
N ARG A 88 1.21 -4.04 9.11
CA ARG A 88 1.30 -2.89 10.03
C ARG A 88 2.70 -2.25 10.01
N ASP A 89 3.76 -3.05 9.97
CA ASP A 89 5.13 -2.53 9.89
C ASP A 89 5.36 -1.82 8.54
N PHE A 90 4.81 -2.34 7.43
CA PHE A 90 4.87 -1.63 6.15
C PHE A 90 4.23 -0.24 6.24
N TYR A 91 3.06 -0.12 6.87
CA TYR A 91 2.40 1.18 7.04
C TYR A 91 3.19 2.16 7.91
N LYS A 92 3.95 1.69 8.92
CA LYS A 92 4.89 2.57 9.64
C LYS A 92 5.87 3.22 8.68
N LEU A 93 6.52 2.43 7.83
CA LEU A 93 7.45 2.95 6.82
C LEU A 93 6.73 3.85 5.81
N PHE A 94 5.51 3.48 5.40
CA PHE A 94 4.71 4.23 4.44
C PHE A 94 4.34 5.62 4.98
N PHE A 95 3.91 5.73 6.24
CA PHE A 95 3.60 7.00 6.87
C PHE A 95 4.82 7.91 7.06
N TYR A 96 6.00 7.35 7.32
CA TYR A 96 7.23 8.14 7.27
C TYR A 96 7.57 8.62 5.86
N ALA A 97 7.42 7.75 4.87
CA ALA A 97 7.86 8.03 3.51
C ALA A 97 6.97 9.05 2.80
N ALA A 98 5.65 9.04 3.05
CA ALA A 98 4.69 9.91 2.38
C ALA A 98 5.04 11.42 2.44
N PRO A 99 5.20 12.05 3.62
CA PRO A 99 5.53 13.48 3.70
C PRO A 99 6.94 13.80 3.20
N LEU A 100 7.87 12.83 3.25
CA LEU A 100 9.23 13.02 2.77
C LEU A 100 9.33 12.99 1.26
N LEU A 101 8.70 12.02 0.60
CA LEU A 101 8.75 11.84 -0.86
C LEU A 101 7.83 12.84 -1.59
N HIS A 102 6.77 13.30 -0.93
CA HIS A 102 5.80 14.23 -1.50
C HIS A 102 5.46 15.37 -0.53
N PRO A 103 6.44 16.26 -0.24
CA PRO A 103 6.24 17.34 0.71
C PRO A 103 5.11 18.28 0.27
N GLY A 104 4.32 18.73 1.24
CA GLY A 104 3.20 19.66 1.03
C GLY A 104 1.92 19.04 0.44
N ARG A 105 1.92 17.74 0.10
CA ARG A 105 0.68 17.05 -0.29
C ARG A 105 -0.10 16.57 0.93
N PRO A 106 -1.44 16.55 0.89
CA PRO A 106 -2.24 15.82 1.86
C PRO A 106 -1.79 14.37 1.95
N LEU A 107 -1.79 13.79 3.16
CA LEU A 107 -1.28 12.42 3.38
C LEU A 107 -1.90 11.37 2.43
N PRO A 108 -3.22 11.34 2.17
CA PRO A 108 -3.81 10.38 1.23
C PRO A 108 -3.25 10.50 -0.19
N ASP A 109 -3.00 11.73 -0.66
CA ASP A 109 -2.49 12.00 -2.01
C ASP A 109 -1.01 11.65 -2.15
N ALA A 110 -0.23 11.91 -1.09
CA ALA A 110 1.16 11.47 -1.00
C ALA A 110 1.27 9.93 -1.02
N MET A 111 0.41 9.25 -0.26
CA MET A 111 0.35 7.79 -0.25
C MET A 111 -0.10 7.23 -1.60
N GLN A 112 -1.09 7.84 -2.25
CA GLN A 112 -1.49 7.47 -3.61
C GLN A 112 -0.31 7.56 -4.59
N ALA A 113 0.44 8.68 -4.58
CA ALA A 113 1.55 8.90 -5.49
C ALA A 113 2.68 7.87 -5.31
N ILE A 114 2.98 7.47 -4.07
CA ILE A 114 3.89 6.36 -3.79
C ILE A 114 3.31 5.05 -4.30
N ALA A 115 2.02 4.79 -4.06
CA ALA A 115 1.36 3.55 -4.42
C ALA A 115 1.30 3.32 -5.95
N GLU A 116 1.33 4.38 -6.77
CA GLU A 116 1.53 4.30 -8.22
C GLU A 116 2.85 3.61 -8.62
N THR A 117 3.82 3.51 -7.71
CA THR A 117 5.11 2.84 -7.96
C THR A 117 5.13 1.36 -7.55
N PHE A 118 4.13 0.88 -6.81
CA PHE A 118 4.16 -0.49 -6.26
C PHE A 118 4.05 -1.56 -7.34
N TYR A 119 3.26 -1.34 -8.39
CA TYR A 119 3.20 -2.29 -9.50
C TYR A 119 4.50 -2.34 -10.31
N PRO A 120 5.13 -1.21 -10.69
CA PRO A 120 6.49 -1.22 -11.24
C PRO A 120 7.49 -2.02 -10.39
N VAL A 121 7.51 -1.82 -9.07
CA VAL A 121 8.36 -2.59 -8.15
C VAL A 121 8.02 -4.09 -8.19
N PHE A 122 6.74 -4.44 -8.18
CA PHE A 122 6.31 -5.83 -8.32
C PHE A 122 6.80 -6.44 -9.64
N ARG A 123 6.66 -5.72 -10.74
CA ARG A 123 7.10 -6.13 -12.09
C ARG A 123 8.61 -6.34 -12.19
N GLU A 124 9.42 -5.67 -11.37
CA GLU A 124 10.87 -5.93 -11.28
C GLU A 124 11.21 -7.31 -10.65
N SER A 125 10.26 -7.96 -9.97
CA SER A 125 10.45 -9.30 -9.39
C SER A 125 10.30 -10.43 -10.42
N ILE A 126 10.83 -11.62 -10.13
CA ILE A 126 10.69 -12.80 -11.02
C ILE A 126 9.21 -13.15 -11.25
N VAL A 127 8.42 -13.23 -10.18
CA VAL A 127 6.98 -13.55 -10.25
C VAL A 127 6.22 -12.43 -10.98
N GLY A 128 6.53 -11.17 -10.68
CA GLY A 128 5.87 -10.04 -11.30
C GLY A 128 6.17 -9.91 -12.78
N ARG A 129 7.39 -10.22 -13.25
CA ARG A 129 7.70 -10.28 -14.69
C ARG A 129 6.80 -11.28 -15.41
N THR A 130 6.67 -12.50 -14.88
CA THR A 130 5.82 -13.55 -15.47
C THR A 130 4.36 -13.12 -15.50
N MET A 131 3.83 -12.59 -14.40
CA MET A 131 2.44 -12.11 -14.37
C MET A 131 2.21 -10.92 -15.31
N SER A 132 3.18 -10.00 -15.42
CA SER A 132 3.10 -8.84 -16.32
C SER A 132 2.98 -9.26 -17.77
N VAL A 133 3.76 -10.26 -18.21
CA VAL A 133 3.66 -10.77 -19.60
C VAL A 133 2.25 -11.32 -19.88
N LEU A 134 1.63 -11.97 -18.91
CA LEU A 134 0.30 -12.55 -19.07
C LEU A 134 -0.85 -11.53 -18.96
N MET A 135 -0.58 -10.30 -18.53
CA MET A 135 -1.57 -9.22 -18.41
C MET A 135 -1.91 -8.59 -19.76
N GLY A 136 -0.96 -8.55 -20.70
CA GLY A 136 -1.14 -7.88 -21.98
C GLY A 136 -1.41 -6.38 -21.84
N SER A 137 -2.10 -5.79 -22.82
CA SER A 137 -2.47 -4.36 -22.85
C SER A 137 -3.97 -4.10 -22.73
N ASP A 138 -4.79 -5.16 -22.67
CA ASP A 138 -6.24 -5.04 -22.51
C ASP A 138 -6.60 -4.66 -21.07
N PRO A 139 -7.28 -3.52 -20.82
CA PRO A 139 -7.63 -3.08 -19.46
C PRO A 139 -8.37 -4.11 -18.61
N ALA A 140 -9.35 -4.83 -19.19
CA ALA A 140 -10.11 -5.82 -18.45
C ALA A 140 -9.22 -6.99 -18.03
N GLY A 141 -8.35 -7.45 -18.93
CA GLY A 141 -7.30 -8.44 -18.65
C GLY A 141 -6.31 -7.98 -17.57
N ILE A 142 -5.80 -6.76 -17.68
CA ILE A 142 -4.86 -6.18 -16.70
C ILE A 142 -5.51 -6.14 -15.31
N LEU A 143 -6.72 -5.59 -15.19
CA LEU A 143 -7.43 -5.46 -13.93
C LEU A 143 -7.75 -6.84 -13.33
N GLY A 144 -8.17 -7.81 -14.15
CA GLY A 144 -8.46 -9.16 -13.70
C GLY A 144 -7.24 -9.84 -13.07
N ARG A 145 -6.07 -9.71 -13.68
CA ARG A 145 -4.82 -10.26 -13.12
C ARG A 145 -4.27 -9.43 -11.96
N LEU A 146 -4.59 -8.14 -11.89
CA LEU A 146 -4.21 -7.31 -10.76
C LEU A 146 -4.89 -7.80 -9.46
N VAL A 147 -6.12 -8.33 -9.54
CA VAL A 147 -6.79 -8.98 -8.39
C VAL A 147 -5.96 -10.14 -7.84
N GLU A 148 -5.43 -10.99 -8.73
CA GLU A 148 -4.57 -12.12 -8.36
C GLU A 148 -3.26 -11.60 -7.73
N ALA A 149 -2.64 -10.59 -8.35
CA ALA A 149 -1.40 -10.00 -7.87
C ALA A 149 -1.57 -9.40 -6.46
N TYR A 150 -2.70 -8.74 -6.17
CA TYR A 150 -3.02 -8.25 -4.84
C TYR A 150 -3.08 -9.36 -3.80
N THR A 151 -3.81 -10.43 -4.11
CA THR A 151 -4.02 -11.56 -3.20
C THR A 151 -2.70 -12.28 -2.88
N LEU A 152 -1.78 -12.37 -3.86
CA LEU A 152 -0.44 -12.93 -3.67
C LEU A 152 0.51 -12.02 -2.88
N SER A 153 0.32 -10.70 -3.03
CA SER A 153 1.16 -9.64 -2.49
C SER A 153 0.84 -9.28 -1.05
N VAL A 154 -0.45 -9.36 -0.68
CA VAL A 154 -0.96 -8.99 0.64
C VAL A 154 -1.87 -10.10 1.16
N GLN A 155 -1.31 -10.98 2.00
CA GLN A 155 -2.09 -12.02 2.65
C GLN A 155 -3.03 -11.40 3.67
N GLY A 156 -4.31 -11.81 3.63
CA GLY A 156 -5.37 -11.30 4.49
C GLY A 156 -6.30 -10.33 3.78
N ASN A 157 -5.89 -9.76 2.63
CA ASN A 157 -6.78 -8.99 1.78
C ASN A 157 -7.53 -9.90 0.80
N GLN A 158 -8.73 -9.46 0.41
CA GLN A 158 -9.54 -10.11 -0.61
C GLN A 158 -9.96 -9.09 -1.63
N HIS A 159 -9.82 -9.42 -2.90
CA HIS A 159 -10.17 -8.56 -4.01
C HIS A 159 -11.02 -9.36 -5.01
N ALA A 160 -11.97 -8.70 -5.65
CA ALA A 160 -12.78 -9.26 -6.72
C ALA A 160 -13.07 -8.17 -7.74
N LEU A 161 -13.19 -8.58 -9.00
CA LEU A 161 -13.51 -7.71 -10.12
C LEU A 161 -14.70 -8.27 -10.88
N GLU A 162 -15.61 -7.40 -11.25
CA GLU A 162 -16.74 -7.68 -12.13
C GLU A 162 -16.68 -6.71 -13.30
N ILE A 163 -16.48 -7.23 -14.52
CA ILE A 163 -16.54 -6.40 -15.73
C ILE A 163 -18.03 -6.11 -16.01
N THR A 164 -18.41 -4.84 -15.99
CA THR A 164 -19.80 -4.40 -16.14
C THR A 164 -20.12 -3.85 -17.52
N GLY A 165 -19.10 -3.63 -18.35
CA GLY A 165 -19.23 -3.15 -19.71
C GLY A 165 -17.88 -3.14 -20.45
N PRO A 166 -17.84 -2.65 -21.71
CA PRO A 166 -16.62 -2.62 -22.52
C PRO A 166 -15.48 -1.78 -21.92
N SER A 167 -15.83 -0.78 -21.11
CA SER A 167 -14.91 0.21 -20.55
C SER A 167 -15.16 0.46 -19.06
N SER A 168 -15.80 -0.50 -18.38
CA SER A 168 -16.20 -0.32 -16.99
C SER A 168 -16.15 -1.63 -16.19
N ALA A 169 -15.78 -1.51 -14.92
CA ALA A 169 -15.82 -2.59 -13.96
C ALA A 169 -16.17 -2.10 -12.55
N VAL A 170 -16.65 -3.04 -11.73
CA VAL A 170 -16.81 -2.87 -10.29
C VAL A 170 -15.74 -3.67 -9.58
N TRP A 171 -14.90 -3.00 -8.81
CA TRP A 171 -13.91 -3.64 -7.95
C TRP A 171 -14.43 -3.70 -6.51
N ARG A 172 -14.37 -4.87 -5.89
CA ARG A 172 -14.70 -5.06 -4.47
C ARG A 172 -13.46 -5.51 -3.71
N ALA A 173 -13.22 -4.89 -2.56
CA ALA A 173 -12.10 -5.22 -1.70
C ALA A 173 -12.55 -5.39 -0.25
N LEU A 174 -11.94 -6.34 0.45
CA LEU A 174 -11.94 -6.44 1.90
C LEU A 174 -10.48 -6.39 2.35
N ALA A 175 -10.07 -5.26 2.93
CA ALA A 175 -8.67 -4.92 3.16
C ALA A 175 -8.40 -4.42 4.58
N GLU A 176 -7.17 -4.01 4.86
CA GLU A 176 -6.80 -3.36 6.11
C GLU A 176 -7.70 -2.14 6.42
N PRO A 177 -8.05 -1.89 7.69
CA PRO A 177 -8.99 -0.85 8.09
C PRO A 177 -8.36 0.56 8.11
N VAL A 178 -7.54 0.88 7.11
CA VAL A 178 -6.85 2.17 7.03
C VAL A 178 -7.69 3.14 6.19
N PRO A 179 -8.05 4.33 6.72
CA PRO A 179 -8.88 5.29 5.97
C PRO A 179 -8.29 5.74 4.62
N MET A 180 -6.96 5.66 4.46
CA MET A 180 -6.24 6.01 3.24
C MET A 180 -6.20 4.88 2.20
N TYR A 181 -6.69 3.68 2.53
CA TYR A 181 -6.70 2.54 1.62
C TYR A 181 -7.33 2.85 0.25
N PRO A 182 -8.47 3.59 0.14
CA PRO A 182 -9.01 3.98 -1.16
C PRO A 182 -8.02 4.75 -2.05
N SER A 183 -7.23 5.66 -1.48
CA SER A 183 -6.21 6.41 -2.22
C SER A 183 -5.03 5.52 -2.63
N VAL A 184 -4.61 4.61 -1.74
CA VAL A 184 -3.57 3.61 -2.04
C VAL A 184 -4.01 2.67 -3.16
N PHE A 185 -5.25 2.18 -3.12
CA PHE A 185 -5.86 1.36 -4.17
C PHE A 185 -5.85 2.09 -5.51
N LYS A 186 -6.32 3.35 -5.55
CA LYS A 186 -6.29 4.17 -6.76
C LYS A 186 -4.88 4.26 -7.36
N GLY A 187 -3.89 4.53 -6.52
CA GLY A 187 -2.49 4.62 -6.95
C GLY A 187 -2.01 3.32 -7.58
N ILE A 188 -2.24 2.18 -6.93
CA ILE A 188 -1.82 0.87 -7.45
C ILE A 188 -2.46 0.57 -8.80
N VAL A 189 -3.77 0.81 -8.95
CA VAL A 189 -4.47 0.58 -10.23
C VAL A 189 -3.94 1.51 -11.32
N ILE A 190 -3.80 2.81 -11.05
CA ILE A 190 -3.25 3.79 -12.01
C ILE A 190 -1.83 3.40 -12.42
N GLY A 191 -0.97 3.07 -11.46
CA GLY A 191 0.41 2.66 -11.71
C GLY A 191 0.50 1.38 -12.54
N THR A 192 -0.41 0.43 -12.29
CA THR A 192 -0.51 -0.81 -13.06
C THR A 192 -0.90 -0.53 -14.51
N MET A 193 -1.99 0.20 -14.73
CA MET A 193 -2.50 0.53 -16.06
C MET A 193 -1.46 1.30 -16.88
N ARG A 194 -0.82 2.31 -16.27
CA ARG A 194 0.27 3.06 -16.90
C ARG A 194 1.44 2.17 -17.29
N SER A 195 1.79 1.19 -16.47
CA SER A 195 2.91 0.28 -16.76
C SER A 195 2.66 -0.63 -17.96
N HIS A 196 1.42 -0.78 -18.40
CA HIS A 196 1.01 -1.58 -19.56
C HIS A 196 0.53 -0.73 -20.73
N ASP A 197 0.82 0.57 -20.72
CA ASP A 197 0.41 1.51 -21.75
C ASP A 197 -1.11 1.54 -21.98
N ALA A 198 -1.89 1.16 -20.95
CA ALA A 198 -3.34 1.16 -20.97
C ALA A 198 -3.89 2.55 -20.55
N PRO A 199 -5.13 2.90 -20.95
CA PRO A 199 -5.77 4.14 -20.52
C PRO A 199 -5.78 4.28 -19.00
N ILE A 200 -5.49 5.49 -18.50
CA ILE A 200 -5.51 5.76 -17.07
C ILE A 200 -6.96 5.78 -16.60
N PRO A 201 -7.36 4.89 -15.68
CA PRO A 201 -8.75 4.76 -15.31
C PRO A 201 -9.20 5.90 -14.39
N ARG A 202 -10.47 6.27 -14.51
CA ARG A 202 -11.19 7.00 -13.46
C ARG A 202 -11.69 6.01 -12.43
N ILE A 203 -11.37 6.27 -11.16
CA ILE A 203 -11.74 5.40 -10.04
C ILE A 203 -12.56 6.19 -9.03
N THR A 204 -13.81 5.80 -8.85
CA THR A 204 -14.74 6.41 -7.89
C THR A 204 -15.01 5.45 -6.74
N VAL A 205 -14.94 5.94 -5.51
CA VAL A 205 -15.27 5.14 -4.33
C VAL A 205 -16.80 5.12 -4.22
N ARG A 206 -17.41 3.96 -4.48
CA ARG A 206 -18.85 3.77 -4.34
C ARG A 206 -19.24 3.61 -2.86
N SER A 207 -18.45 2.85 -2.11
CA SER A 207 -18.62 2.69 -0.66
C SER A 207 -17.31 2.30 0.02
N ALA A 208 -17.17 2.68 1.29
CA ALA A 208 -16.07 2.30 2.17
C ALA A 208 -16.60 2.19 3.59
N THR A 209 -16.75 0.97 4.10
CA THR A 209 -17.38 0.68 5.40
C THR A 209 -16.56 -0.33 6.17
N ILE A 210 -16.40 -0.10 7.48
CA ILE A 210 -15.74 -1.08 8.36
C ILE A 210 -16.67 -2.29 8.54
N GLU A 211 -16.15 -3.47 8.29
CA GLU A 211 -16.79 -4.76 8.54
C GLU A 211 -15.89 -5.61 9.44
N GLY A 212 -16.27 -5.75 10.71
CA GLY A 212 -15.40 -6.33 11.72
C GLY A 212 -14.11 -5.54 11.85
N ALA A 213 -12.97 -6.21 11.66
CA ALA A 213 -11.64 -5.58 11.74
C ALA A 213 -11.08 -5.15 10.36
N LYS A 214 -11.90 -5.15 9.30
CA LYS A 214 -11.46 -4.87 7.93
C LYS A 214 -12.28 -3.75 7.29
N LEU A 215 -11.72 -3.11 6.27
CA LEU A 215 -12.44 -2.16 5.44
C LEU A 215 -12.99 -2.86 4.20
N ARG A 216 -14.32 -2.87 4.06
CA ARG A 216 -14.98 -3.24 2.81
C ARG A 216 -15.07 -2.01 1.92
N CYS A 217 -14.49 -2.08 0.73
CA CYS A 217 -14.61 -1.05 -0.28
C CYS A 217 -15.26 -1.59 -1.56
N THR A 218 -16.06 -0.74 -2.20
CA THR A 218 -16.51 -0.93 -3.57
C THR A 218 -16.08 0.27 -4.40
N PHE A 219 -15.49 0.01 -5.55
CA PHE A 219 -15.01 1.04 -6.48
C PHE A 219 -15.65 0.83 -7.86
N ASP A 220 -16.01 1.94 -8.48
CA ASP A 220 -16.30 2.01 -9.90
C ASP A 220 -15.02 2.37 -10.64
N VAL A 221 -14.68 1.58 -11.65
CA VAL A 221 -13.47 1.74 -12.48
C VAL A 221 -13.91 1.91 -13.93
N GLU A 222 -13.56 3.04 -14.53
CA GLU A 222 -13.85 3.38 -15.94
C GLU A 222 -12.53 3.68 -16.67
N TRP A 223 -12.31 3.15 -17.87
CA TRP A 223 -11.07 3.34 -18.64
C TRP A 223 -11.31 3.69 -20.11
#